data_AF-A0A836RHS6-F1
#
_entry.id   AF-A0A836RHS6-F1
#
_cell.length_a   1.000
_cell.length_b   1.000
_cell.length_c   1.000
_cell.angle_alpha   90.00
_cell.angle_beta   90.00
_cell.angle_gamma   90.00
#
_symmetry.space_group_name_H-M   'P 1'
#
loop_
_entity.id
_entity.type
_entity.pdbx_description
1 polymer ?
#
loop_
_entity_poly.entity_id
_entity_poly.type
_entity_poly.pdbx_seq_one_letter_code
_entity_poly.pdbx_strand_id
1 'polypeptide(L)'
;MFDHLLPLIKRPIRYTDHELNLPKQESSRIKVCLAYPDVYEIGMSNLGIRILYHILSRSGIRVERTFAPWVDLGQLIRDKGIPWTSLETRTPLYEFDLLGFSIQTELSITTALYLLDLGKIPLRALDRDDRHPVVIAGGPITYNPLPIIPFFDAFVVGDGEEVIVEIARALEPKRREENLSRLAEINGVFVPERDGKKTVRKRSVKALTEDSFPMPPILPICELIHDRLPIEIARGCLWGCRFCQAGFVNRPLRTRSPDEILRLTERGVRSTGWEEVSLLAYSILDYPYLDTLLGRLTDSLSRQGVGISLPSIRGEFLTERLLQDLSRLRRSGLTFAPETGSERLRKIVNKDVDEDQIYRNLKTAYRLGWRQIKFYFMVGLPGEDDNDIEAAIKMINTIGKIGKRSGVKVAISPFVPKPHTPFQWEPIPDYRVMREKIEQIRQGIRRSNIKLSYHNPEVSYIESIIARGDIRLAEVIEAVYKKGGVFEDWTEQFSINRWIEAFDENDLDPDSYQEISESTPWDFI
;
A
#
# COMPACT_ATOMS: atom_id res chain seq x y z
N MET A 1 28.39 -8.09 6.90
CA MET A 1 28.38 -9.54 6.55
C MET A 1 28.40 -9.75 5.03
N PHE A 2 27.56 -9.05 4.28
CA PHE A 2 27.54 -9.08 2.81
C PHE A 2 28.19 -7.84 2.15
N ASP A 3 28.82 -6.94 2.91
CA ASP A 3 29.31 -5.65 2.40
C ASP A 3 30.36 -5.78 1.28
N HIS A 4 31.15 -6.86 1.32
CA HIS A 4 32.10 -7.21 0.28
C HIS A 4 31.44 -7.58 -1.07
N LEU A 5 30.13 -7.82 -1.09
CA LEU A 5 29.34 -8.09 -2.30
C LEU A 5 28.75 -6.81 -2.92
N LEU A 6 28.70 -5.70 -2.18
CA LEU A 6 28.10 -4.44 -2.66
C LEU A 6 28.77 -3.87 -3.94
N PRO A 7 30.09 -4.03 -4.18
CA PRO A 7 30.68 -3.62 -5.44
C PRO A 7 30.21 -4.43 -6.67
N LEU A 8 29.50 -5.55 -6.48
CA LEU A 8 29.10 -6.48 -7.55
C LEU A 8 27.66 -6.27 -8.04
N ILE A 9 26.93 -5.29 -7.49
CA ILE A 9 25.49 -5.12 -7.71
C ILE A 9 25.14 -3.72 -8.22
N LYS A 10 23.93 -3.55 -8.75
CA LYS A 10 23.54 -2.31 -9.45
C LYS A 10 23.31 -1.10 -8.53
N ARG A 11 22.77 -1.31 -7.32
CA ARG A 11 22.37 -0.23 -6.39
C ARG A 11 22.81 -0.53 -4.95
N PRO A 12 24.13 -0.44 -4.65
CA PRO A 12 24.65 -0.75 -3.32
C PRO A 12 24.15 0.17 -2.21
N ILE A 13 23.81 1.43 -2.54
CA ILE A 13 23.32 2.44 -1.58
C ILE A 13 22.07 1.98 -0.81
N ARG A 14 21.27 1.05 -1.36
CA ARG A 14 20.09 0.50 -0.69
C ARG A 14 20.41 -0.26 0.62
N TYR A 15 21.68 -0.59 0.84
CA TYR A 15 22.09 -1.53 1.88
C TYR A 15 23.15 -0.98 2.83
N THR A 16 23.60 0.27 2.66
CA THR A 16 24.79 0.79 3.36
C THR A 16 24.56 1.25 4.80
N ASP A 17 23.31 1.27 5.29
CA ASP A 17 22.93 1.81 6.61
C ASP A 17 23.47 3.25 6.83
N HIS A 18 23.33 3.84 8.03
CA HIS A 18 23.71 5.22 8.41
C HIS A 18 22.70 6.33 8.07
N GLU A 19 21.41 6.02 8.17
CA GLU A 19 20.37 7.04 8.10
C GLU A 19 20.50 8.08 9.23
N LEU A 20 20.18 9.35 8.93
CA LEU A 20 20.14 10.39 9.95
C LEU A 20 18.85 10.28 10.76
N ASN A 21 18.89 10.81 11.99
CA ASN A 21 17.78 10.77 12.95
C ASN A 21 17.37 9.35 13.42
N LEU A 22 18.23 8.34 13.24
CA LEU A 22 18.02 7.04 13.86
C LEU A 22 18.02 7.17 15.40
N PRO A 23 16.97 6.74 16.10
CA PRO A 23 16.94 6.73 17.56
C PRO A 23 18.04 5.83 18.13
N LYS A 24 18.68 6.27 19.21
CA LYS A 24 19.53 5.40 20.00
C LYS A 24 18.66 4.31 20.64
N GLN A 25 19.02 3.06 20.43
CA GLN A 25 18.28 1.94 21.01
C GLN A 25 18.92 1.50 22.32
N GLU A 26 18.09 1.31 23.34
CA GLU A 26 18.50 0.75 24.61
C GLU A 26 18.66 -0.77 24.51
N SER A 27 19.40 -1.35 25.45
CA SER A 27 19.49 -2.81 25.57
C SER A 27 18.14 -3.39 26.01
N SER A 28 17.33 -3.81 25.04
CA SER A 28 16.06 -4.50 25.28
C SER A 28 16.22 -6.02 25.24
N ARG A 29 15.39 -6.72 26.01
CA ARG A 29 15.32 -8.19 25.99
C ARG A 29 14.62 -8.73 24.74
N ILE A 30 13.71 -7.95 24.15
CA ILE A 30 12.98 -8.28 22.93
C ILE A 30 13.57 -7.52 21.74
N LYS A 31 13.86 -8.28 20.67
CA LYS A 31 14.34 -7.83 19.38
C LYS A 31 13.23 -7.99 18.35
N VAL A 32 12.75 -6.87 17.80
CA VAL A 32 11.76 -6.85 16.72
C VAL A 32 12.45 -6.45 15.42
N CYS A 33 12.14 -7.13 14.32
CA CYS A 33 12.46 -6.68 12.98
C CYS A 33 11.17 -6.40 12.21
N LEU A 34 11.04 -5.19 11.66
CA LEU A 34 9.95 -4.81 10.78
C LEU A 34 10.38 -5.01 9.32
N ALA A 35 9.73 -5.94 8.64
CA ALA A 35 9.99 -6.27 7.25
C ALA A 35 9.02 -5.54 6.32
N TYR A 36 9.56 -4.96 5.26
CA TYR A 36 8.77 -4.52 4.11
C TYR A 36 9.18 -5.35 2.89
N PRO A 37 8.26 -6.10 2.26
CA PRO A 37 8.57 -7.05 1.19
C PRO A 37 8.78 -6.36 -0.16
N ASP A 38 9.63 -5.32 -0.19
CA ASP A 38 10.07 -4.62 -1.38
C ASP A 38 11.41 -3.93 -1.12
N VAL A 39 11.99 -3.28 -2.12
CA VAL A 39 13.24 -2.52 -2.02
C VAL A 39 13.12 -1.34 -1.06
N TYR A 40 14.27 -0.93 -0.52
CA TYR A 40 14.39 0.13 0.47
C TYR A 40 13.65 1.42 0.10
N GLU A 41 13.80 1.93 -1.13
CA GLU A 41 13.18 3.21 -1.53
C GLU A 41 11.64 3.17 -1.55
N ILE A 42 11.05 2.00 -1.74
CA ILE A 42 9.60 1.79 -1.68
C ILE A 42 9.18 1.63 -0.21
N GLY A 43 9.84 0.75 0.53
CA GLY A 43 9.50 0.50 1.92
C GLY A 43 9.63 1.73 2.81
N MET A 44 10.66 2.55 2.60
CA MET A 44 10.84 3.82 3.34
C MET A 44 9.86 4.92 2.93
N SER A 45 9.23 4.81 1.76
CA SER A 45 8.12 5.68 1.36
C SER A 45 6.82 5.36 2.12
N ASN A 46 6.74 4.20 2.79
CA ASN A 46 5.58 3.81 3.59
C ASN A 46 5.61 4.50 4.97
N LEU A 47 4.60 5.32 5.28
CA LEU A 47 4.50 5.97 6.59
C LEU A 47 4.18 4.97 7.72
N GLY A 48 3.43 3.91 7.43
CA GLY A 48 3.02 2.91 8.43
C GLY A 48 4.21 2.24 9.11
N ILE A 49 5.16 1.71 8.35
CA ILE A 49 6.36 1.07 8.93
C ILE A 49 7.20 2.05 9.77
N ARG A 50 7.25 3.34 9.37
CA ARG A 50 7.94 4.41 10.12
C ARG A 50 7.24 4.73 11.44
N ILE A 51 5.90 4.74 11.44
CA ILE A 51 5.09 4.89 12.66
C ILE A 51 5.35 3.70 13.61
N LEU A 52 5.27 2.47 13.10
CA LEU A 52 5.49 1.26 13.93
C LEU A 52 6.89 1.23 14.54
N TYR A 53 7.91 1.56 13.74
CA TYR A 53 9.29 1.69 14.21
C TYR A 53 9.40 2.73 15.33
N HIS A 54 8.81 3.92 15.13
CA HIS A 54 8.84 5.00 16.13
C HIS A 54 8.20 4.59 17.45
N ILE A 55 7.02 3.97 17.39
CA ILE A 55 6.27 3.53 18.57
C ILE A 55 7.04 2.47 19.36
N LEU A 56 7.57 1.45 18.67
CA LEU A 56 8.37 0.39 19.30
C LEU A 56 9.63 0.96 19.95
N SER A 57 10.37 1.80 19.23
CA SER A 57 11.60 2.42 19.72
C SER A 57 11.33 3.26 20.99
N ARG A 58 10.27 4.09 20.98
CA ARG A 58 9.85 4.87 22.16
C ARG A 58 9.37 4.03 23.34
N SER A 59 8.98 2.78 23.09
CA SER A 59 8.49 1.86 24.11
C SER A 59 9.59 1.04 24.78
N GLY A 60 10.87 1.33 24.50
CA GLY A 60 12.03 0.62 25.05
C GLY A 60 12.28 -0.75 24.40
N ILE A 61 11.72 -0.98 23.21
CA ILE A 61 11.91 -2.22 22.45
C ILE A 61 13.00 -2.01 21.41
N ARG A 62 13.94 -2.96 21.30
CA ARG A 62 14.95 -2.95 20.23
C ARG A 62 14.23 -3.30 18.93
N VAL A 63 14.21 -2.38 17.98
CA VAL A 63 13.47 -2.51 16.72
C VAL A 63 14.37 -2.18 15.54
N GLU A 64 14.43 -3.08 14.57
CA GLU A 64 15.21 -2.88 13.35
C GLU A 64 14.33 -3.08 12.13
N ARG A 65 14.81 -2.72 10.95
CA ARG A 65 14.08 -2.87 9.69
C ARG A 65 14.81 -3.80 8.75
N THR A 66 14.05 -4.45 7.88
CA THR A 66 14.61 -5.17 6.73
C THR A 66 13.76 -4.92 5.50
N PHE A 67 14.43 -4.87 4.36
CA PHE A 67 13.84 -4.65 3.04
C PHE A 67 14.34 -5.77 2.13
N ALA A 68 13.57 -6.10 1.09
CA ALA A 68 13.94 -7.18 0.18
C ALA A 68 15.18 -6.78 -0.65
N PRO A 69 16.24 -7.61 -0.66
CA PRO A 69 17.37 -7.36 -1.55
C PRO A 69 16.92 -7.58 -2.99
N TRP A 70 17.33 -6.69 -3.89
CA TRP A 70 17.08 -6.90 -5.30
C TRP A 70 17.69 -8.23 -5.78
N VAL A 71 17.15 -8.79 -6.86
CA VAL A 71 17.47 -10.16 -7.32
C VAL A 71 18.97 -10.39 -7.56
N ASP A 72 19.73 -9.35 -7.90
CA ASP A 72 21.19 -9.44 -8.08
C ASP A 72 21.92 -9.74 -6.76
N LEU A 73 21.65 -8.96 -5.70
CA LEU A 73 22.21 -9.21 -4.38
C LEU A 73 21.66 -10.50 -3.76
N GLY A 74 20.35 -10.76 -3.95
CA GLY A 74 19.70 -11.97 -3.50
C GLY A 74 20.37 -13.25 -3.95
N GLN A 75 20.70 -13.31 -5.25
CA GLN A 75 21.40 -14.44 -5.83
C GLN A 75 22.78 -14.62 -5.19
N LEU A 76 23.54 -13.53 -5.02
CA LEU A 76 24.86 -13.59 -4.39
C LEU A 76 24.79 -14.06 -2.92
N ILE A 77 23.79 -13.62 -2.17
CA ILE A 77 23.54 -14.08 -0.79
C ILE A 77 23.29 -15.59 -0.77
N ARG A 78 22.42 -16.07 -1.68
CA ARG A 78 22.09 -17.49 -1.82
C ARG A 78 23.33 -18.30 -2.18
N ASP A 79 24.09 -17.88 -3.19
CA ASP A 79 25.30 -18.56 -3.67
C ASP A 79 26.39 -18.65 -2.60
N LYS A 80 26.50 -17.63 -1.75
CA LYS A 80 27.47 -17.58 -0.65
C LYS A 80 26.97 -18.25 0.64
N GLY A 81 25.70 -18.66 0.69
CA GLY A 81 25.10 -19.29 1.87
C GLY A 81 25.02 -18.38 3.10
N ILE A 82 25.13 -17.06 2.92
CA ILE A 82 25.05 -16.10 4.03
C ILE A 82 23.58 -15.76 4.33
N PRO A 83 23.20 -15.53 5.60
CA PRO A 83 21.84 -15.12 5.92
C PRO A 83 21.60 -13.65 5.54
N TRP A 84 20.38 -13.35 5.13
CA TRP A 84 19.90 -11.97 5.07
C TRP A 84 19.67 -11.41 6.48
N THR A 85 19.77 -10.09 6.59
CA THR A 85 19.88 -9.40 7.88
C THR A 85 18.96 -8.19 7.97
N SER A 86 18.86 -7.63 9.17
CA SER A 86 18.39 -6.26 9.35
C SER A 86 19.32 -5.24 8.68
N LEU A 87 18.82 -4.03 8.48
CA LEU A 87 19.56 -2.91 7.90
C LEU A 87 20.54 -2.32 8.91
N GLU A 88 20.07 -2.02 10.14
CA GLU A 88 20.76 -1.20 11.13
C GLU A 88 21.98 -1.87 11.79
N THR A 89 21.89 -3.17 12.08
CA THR A 89 22.98 -3.87 12.78
C THR A 89 23.51 -5.08 12.03
N ARG A 90 22.91 -5.40 10.88
CA ARG A 90 23.17 -6.62 10.13
C ARG A 90 22.98 -7.89 10.98
N THR A 91 22.03 -7.85 11.91
CA THR A 91 21.61 -9.02 12.68
C THR A 91 20.88 -9.98 11.74
N PRO A 92 21.25 -11.27 11.65
CA PRO A 92 20.51 -12.25 10.86
C PRO A 92 19.03 -12.32 11.25
N LEU A 93 18.13 -12.45 10.26
CA LEU A 93 16.69 -12.36 10.53
C LEU A 93 16.18 -13.44 11.50
N TYR A 94 16.76 -14.64 11.46
CA TYR A 94 16.42 -15.73 12.39
C TYR A 94 16.79 -15.44 13.85
N GLU A 95 17.61 -14.41 14.15
CA GLU A 95 18.00 -14.07 15.53
C GLU A 95 17.04 -13.09 16.22
N PHE A 96 16.01 -12.61 15.53
CA PHE A 96 14.99 -11.75 16.13
C PHE A 96 13.96 -12.58 16.90
N ASP A 97 13.24 -11.93 17.81
CA ASP A 97 12.14 -12.56 18.55
C ASP A 97 10.81 -12.40 17.79
N LEU A 98 10.68 -11.29 17.05
CA LEU A 98 9.55 -10.98 16.18
C LEU A 98 10.05 -10.51 14.82
N LEU A 99 9.46 -11.06 13.75
CA LEU A 99 9.58 -10.55 12.39
C LEU A 99 8.20 -10.14 11.89
N GLY A 100 7.94 -8.83 11.80
CA GLY A 100 6.64 -8.28 11.41
C GLY A 100 6.63 -7.75 9.98
N PHE A 101 5.84 -8.36 9.11
CA PHE A 101 5.70 -7.95 7.71
C PHE A 101 4.56 -6.94 7.52
N SER A 102 4.83 -5.87 6.78
CA SER A 102 3.81 -4.95 6.28
C SER A 102 3.55 -5.24 4.79
N ILE A 103 2.50 -6.00 4.50
CA ILE A 103 2.22 -6.52 3.15
C ILE A 103 1.10 -5.69 2.51
N GLN A 104 1.43 -4.96 1.44
CA GLN A 104 0.55 -3.94 0.86
C GLN A 104 -0.26 -4.44 -0.34
N THR A 105 0.23 -5.46 -1.05
CA THR A 105 -0.39 -6.06 -2.23
C THR A 105 -0.30 -7.57 -2.16
N GLU A 106 -1.18 -8.27 -2.86
CA GLU A 106 -1.18 -9.74 -2.92
C GLU A 106 0.11 -10.29 -3.57
N LEU A 107 0.65 -9.63 -4.57
CA LEU A 107 1.84 -10.14 -5.27
C LEU A 107 3.13 -10.01 -4.45
N SER A 108 3.18 -9.07 -3.50
CA SER A 108 4.30 -8.92 -2.57
C SER A 108 4.45 -10.09 -1.58
N ILE A 109 3.49 -11.02 -1.50
CA ILE A 109 3.58 -12.23 -0.67
C ILE A 109 4.79 -13.08 -1.08
N THR A 110 5.04 -13.23 -2.39
CA THR A 110 6.19 -14.01 -2.88
C THR A 110 7.53 -13.38 -2.46
N THR A 111 7.60 -12.05 -2.40
CA THR A 111 8.76 -11.32 -1.86
C THR A 111 8.90 -11.46 -0.34
N ALA A 112 7.79 -11.64 0.39
CA ALA A 112 7.85 -12.00 1.81
C ALA A 112 8.45 -13.40 2.01
N LEU A 113 8.06 -14.39 1.20
CA LEU A 113 8.66 -15.74 1.21
C LEU A 113 10.16 -15.69 0.88
N TYR A 114 10.53 -14.85 -0.08
CA TYR A 114 11.93 -14.60 -0.42
C TYR A 114 12.75 -14.04 0.75
N LEU A 115 12.19 -13.11 1.54
CA LEU A 115 12.83 -12.61 2.75
C LEU A 115 12.98 -13.69 3.84
N LEU A 116 11.97 -14.55 4.02
CA LEU A 116 12.05 -15.68 4.96
C LEU A 116 13.17 -16.65 4.58
N ASP A 117 13.21 -17.08 3.32
CA ASP A 117 14.22 -18.02 2.83
C ASP A 117 15.65 -17.46 2.92
N LEU A 118 15.87 -16.23 2.42
CA LEU A 118 17.18 -15.59 2.54
C LEU A 118 17.55 -15.35 4.00
N GLY A 119 16.57 -15.06 4.86
CA GLY A 119 16.71 -14.92 6.31
C GLY A 119 16.92 -16.23 7.06
N LYS A 120 16.97 -17.38 6.38
CA LYS A 120 17.08 -18.73 6.97
C LYS A 120 15.94 -19.06 7.95
N ILE A 121 14.74 -18.58 7.65
CA ILE A 121 13.51 -18.89 8.38
C ILE A 121 12.65 -19.81 7.51
N PRO A 122 12.15 -20.94 8.03
CA PRO A 122 11.25 -21.82 7.29
C PRO A 122 10.05 -21.07 6.72
N LEU A 123 9.69 -21.38 5.48
CA LEU A 123 8.57 -20.73 4.78
C LEU A 123 7.25 -20.96 5.50
N ARG A 124 7.00 -22.19 5.95
CA ARG A 124 5.77 -22.54 6.65
C ARG A 124 5.89 -22.33 8.16
N ALA A 125 4.81 -21.81 8.75
CA ALA A 125 4.71 -21.57 10.19
C ALA A 125 4.89 -22.85 11.01
N LEU A 126 4.42 -23.98 10.50
CA LEU A 126 4.50 -25.31 11.14
C LEU A 126 5.93 -25.87 11.22
N ASP A 127 6.83 -25.40 10.36
CA ASP A 127 8.23 -25.85 10.32
C ASP A 127 9.13 -25.05 11.28
N ARG A 128 8.56 -24.08 12.02
CA ARG A 128 9.28 -23.19 12.93
C ARG A 128 9.17 -23.68 14.37
N ASP A 129 10.27 -23.55 15.09
CA ASP A 129 10.40 -23.86 16.51
C ASP A 129 10.97 -22.65 17.30
N ASP A 130 11.33 -22.86 18.57
CA ASP A 130 11.88 -21.82 19.46
C ASP A 130 13.18 -21.15 18.97
N ARG A 131 13.83 -21.68 17.92
CA ARG A 131 15.03 -21.07 17.30
C ARG A 131 14.68 -19.98 16.29
N HIS A 132 13.42 -19.88 15.91
CA HIS A 132 12.95 -18.97 14.87
C HIS A 132 12.09 -17.85 15.49
N PRO A 133 12.09 -16.65 14.88
CA PRO A 133 11.20 -15.57 15.33
C PRO A 133 9.73 -16.00 15.21
N VAL A 134 8.88 -15.37 16.03
CA VAL A 134 7.45 -15.31 15.68
C VAL A 134 7.33 -14.41 14.45
N VAL A 135 6.69 -14.91 13.39
CA VAL A 135 6.53 -14.21 12.13
C VAL A 135 5.07 -13.77 12.00
N ILE A 136 4.84 -12.46 11.89
CA ILE A 136 3.49 -11.89 11.78
C ILE A 136 3.31 -11.09 10.49
N ALA A 137 2.08 -11.01 10.00
CA ALA A 137 1.71 -10.14 8.89
C ALA A 137 0.69 -9.09 9.30
N GLY A 138 0.84 -7.88 8.77
CA GLY A 138 -0.14 -6.80 8.80
C GLY A 138 -0.26 -6.14 7.43
N GLY A 139 -1.18 -5.19 7.30
CA GLY A 139 -1.48 -4.50 6.04
C GLY A 139 -2.82 -4.91 5.45
N PRO A 140 -3.24 -4.32 4.31
CA PRO A 140 -4.58 -4.52 3.75
C PRO A 140 -4.90 -5.98 3.37
N ILE A 141 -3.91 -6.82 3.12
CA ILE A 141 -4.17 -8.21 2.74
C ILE A 141 -4.67 -9.06 3.93
N THR A 142 -4.47 -8.61 5.18
CA THR A 142 -4.93 -9.37 6.36
C THR A 142 -6.44 -9.34 6.56
N TYR A 143 -7.17 -8.58 5.74
CA TYR A 143 -8.63 -8.66 5.63
C TYR A 143 -9.11 -9.94 4.92
N ASN A 144 -8.23 -10.67 4.24
CA ASN A 144 -8.43 -12.09 3.93
C ASN A 144 -7.07 -12.81 4.07
N PRO A 145 -6.74 -13.33 5.26
CA PRO A 145 -5.45 -13.96 5.50
C PRO A 145 -5.37 -15.39 4.96
N LEU A 146 -6.48 -15.99 4.52
CA LEU A 146 -6.54 -17.43 4.22
C LEU A 146 -5.45 -17.91 3.24
N PRO A 147 -5.19 -17.23 2.09
CA PRO A 147 -4.16 -17.66 1.14
C PRO A 147 -2.74 -17.68 1.73
N ILE A 148 -2.52 -16.98 2.85
CA ILE A 148 -1.21 -16.80 3.46
C ILE A 148 -1.08 -17.39 4.85
N ILE A 149 -2.15 -17.99 5.41
CA ILE A 149 -2.13 -18.66 6.71
C ILE A 149 -0.93 -19.59 6.86
N PRO A 150 -0.57 -20.44 5.89
CA PRO A 150 0.53 -21.38 6.07
C PRO A 150 1.90 -20.71 6.30
N PHE A 151 2.07 -19.44 5.95
CA PHE A 151 3.36 -18.75 5.98
C PHE A 151 3.59 -17.87 7.22
N PHE A 152 2.55 -17.52 7.97
CA PHE A 152 2.64 -16.58 9.10
C PHE A 152 2.05 -17.20 10.36
N ASP A 153 2.64 -16.87 11.50
CA ASP A 153 2.22 -17.39 12.80
C ASP A 153 1.01 -16.63 13.36
N ALA A 154 0.90 -15.33 13.03
CA ALA A 154 -0.23 -14.50 13.39
C ALA A 154 -0.46 -13.35 12.40
N PHE A 155 -1.68 -12.82 12.41
CA PHE A 155 -2.11 -11.72 11.55
C PHE A 155 -2.65 -10.56 12.37
N VAL A 156 -2.24 -9.35 12.03
CA VAL A 156 -2.75 -8.11 12.62
C VAL A 156 -3.76 -7.49 11.66
N VAL A 157 -5.01 -7.35 12.09
CA VAL A 157 -6.09 -6.78 11.29
C VAL A 157 -6.35 -5.33 11.71
N GLY A 158 -6.21 -4.39 10.77
CA GLY A 158 -6.45 -2.96 11.00
C GLY A 158 -5.20 -2.18 11.41
N ASP A 159 -5.39 -1.19 12.29
CA ASP A 159 -4.33 -0.28 12.70
C ASP A 159 -3.31 -0.95 13.64
N GLY A 160 -2.01 -0.81 13.35
CA GLY A 160 -0.93 -1.50 14.05
C GLY A 160 -0.36 -0.76 15.26
N GLU A 161 -0.66 0.54 15.42
CA GLU A 161 0.04 1.44 16.35
C GLU A 161 -0.05 1.02 17.81
N GLU A 162 -1.24 0.67 18.30
CA GLU A 162 -1.42 0.24 19.70
C GLU A 162 -0.99 -1.21 19.89
N VAL A 163 -1.38 -2.07 18.95
CA VAL A 163 -1.27 -3.52 19.09
C VAL A 163 0.18 -4.01 18.95
N ILE A 164 1.04 -3.31 18.22
CA ILE A 164 2.43 -3.76 18.02
C ILE A 164 3.24 -3.82 19.33
N VAL A 165 2.94 -2.93 20.28
CA VAL A 165 3.59 -2.93 21.61
C VAL A 165 3.04 -4.05 22.48
N GLU A 166 1.73 -4.32 22.41
CA GLU A 166 1.09 -5.46 23.08
C GLU A 166 1.72 -6.79 22.59
N ILE A 167 1.86 -6.94 21.28
CA ILE A 167 2.48 -8.10 20.63
C ILE A 167 3.93 -8.27 21.11
N ALA A 168 4.76 -7.23 21.01
CA ALA A 168 6.16 -7.35 21.38
C ALA A 168 6.36 -7.71 22.86
N ARG A 169 5.51 -7.18 23.76
CA ARG A 169 5.55 -7.52 25.20
C ARG A 169 5.04 -8.92 25.49
N ALA A 170 4.12 -9.45 24.69
CA ALA A 170 3.63 -10.82 24.82
C ALA A 170 4.67 -11.90 24.48
N LEU A 171 5.84 -11.51 23.95
CA LEU A 171 6.92 -12.46 23.62
C LEU A 171 7.84 -12.80 24.81
N GLU A 172 7.58 -12.26 26.00
CA GLU A 172 8.30 -12.61 27.22
C GLU A 172 7.48 -13.56 28.13
N PRO A 173 8.03 -14.71 28.56
CA PRO A 173 9.31 -15.32 28.16
C PRO A 173 9.27 -15.91 26.75
N LYS A 174 10.47 -16.03 26.13
CA LYS A 174 10.67 -16.47 24.73
C LYS A 174 10.43 -17.97 24.53
N ARG A 175 9.15 -18.36 24.50
CA ARG A 175 8.71 -19.73 24.19
C ARG A 175 7.57 -19.63 23.19
N ARG A 176 7.76 -20.23 22.02
CA ARG A 176 6.87 -20.08 20.87
C ARG A 176 5.42 -20.45 21.21
N GLU A 177 5.20 -21.61 21.81
CA GLU A 177 3.86 -22.08 22.22
C GLU A 177 3.14 -21.12 23.17
N GLU A 178 3.85 -20.62 24.19
CA GLU A 178 3.30 -19.65 25.13
C GLU A 178 3.07 -18.28 24.46
N ASN A 179 3.97 -17.87 23.57
CA ASN A 179 3.85 -16.64 22.79
C ASN A 179 2.59 -16.68 21.92
N LEU A 180 2.40 -17.72 21.12
CA LEU A 180 1.22 -17.84 20.24
C LEU A 180 -0.09 -17.85 21.04
N SER A 181 -0.09 -18.47 22.22
CA SER A 181 -1.25 -18.46 23.12
C SER A 181 -1.54 -17.05 23.65
N ARG A 182 -0.52 -16.31 24.11
CA ARG A 182 -0.67 -14.91 24.54
C ARG A 182 -1.09 -13.98 23.40
N LEU A 183 -0.57 -14.20 22.19
CA LEU A 183 -0.94 -13.41 21.00
C LEU A 183 -2.41 -13.61 20.63
N ALA A 184 -2.95 -14.83 20.77
CA ALA A 184 -4.37 -15.11 20.53
C ALA A 184 -5.31 -14.37 21.50
N GLU A 185 -4.83 -13.95 22.67
CA GLU A 185 -5.61 -13.15 23.62
C GLU A 185 -5.68 -11.65 23.23
N ILE A 186 -4.81 -11.21 22.31
CA ILE A 186 -4.74 -9.81 21.90
C ILE A 186 -5.84 -9.48 20.89
N ASN A 187 -6.62 -8.44 21.19
CA ASN A 187 -7.67 -7.97 20.29
C ASN A 187 -7.10 -7.53 18.94
N GLY A 188 -7.71 -8.04 17.85
CA GLY A 188 -7.32 -7.79 16.46
C GLY A 188 -6.05 -8.50 16.00
N VAL A 189 -5.55 -9.43 16.80
CA VAL A 189 -4.59 -10.45 16.38
C VAL A 189 -5.35 -11.75 16.11
N PHE A 190 -5.06 -12.37 14.97
CA PHE A 190 -5.57 -13.68 14.59
C PHE A 190 -4.41 -14.68 14.57
N VAL A 191 -4.51 -15.76 15.34
CA VAL A 191 -3.54 -16.85 15.41
C VAL A 191 -4.22 -18.13 14.87
N PRO A 192 -3.91 -18.57 13.63
CA PRO A 192 -4.63 -19.67 12.98
C PRO A 192 -4.72 -20.95 13.81
N GLU A 193 -3.63 -21.35 14.47
CA GLU A 193 -3.58 -22.59 15.26
C GLU A 193 -4.34 -22.53 16.59
N ARG A 194 -4.81 -21.35 17.02
CA ARG A 194 -5.44 -21.15 18.33
C ARG A 194 -6.87 -20.64 18.22
N ASP A 195 -7.14 -19.78 17.24
CA ASP A 195 -8.39 -19.04 17.17
C ASP A 195 -9.51 -19.82 16.45
N GLY A 196 -9.21 -20.83 15.64
CA GLY A 196 -10.22 -21.66 14.98
C GLY A 196 -11.28 -20.84 14.23
N LYS A 197 -12.52 -20.81 14.75
CA LYS A 197 -13.66 -20.03 14.19
C LYS A 197 -13.97 -18.72 14.94
N LYS A 198 -13.04 -18.22 15.75
CA LYS A 198 -13.24 -16.99 16.52
C LYS A 198 -13.39 -15.78 15.59
N THR A 199 -14.31 -14.89 15.93
CA THR A 199 -14.44 -13.60 15.26
C THR A 199 -13.33 -12.65 15.69
N VAL A 200 -12.55 -12.14 14.74
CA VAL A 200 -11.39 -11.25 14.93
C VAL A 200 -11.77 -9.83 14.58
N ARG A 201 -12.04 -9.00 15.58
CA ARG A 201 -12.38 -7.59 15.33
C ARG A 201 -11.13 -6.79 14.94
N LYS A 202 -11.19 -6.07 13.83
CA LYS A 202 -10.13 -5.12 13.43
C LYS A 202 -9.76 -4.13 14.56
N ARG A 203 -8.48 -3.79 14.67
CA ARG A 203 -8.03 -2.65 15.47
C ARG A 203 -8.26 -1.35 14.72
N SER A 204 -8.68 -0.33 15.45
CA SER A 204 -8.82 1.03 14.95
C SER A 204 -8.33 1.99 16.02
N VAL A 205 -7.30 2.77 15.73
CA VAL A 205 -6.87 3.84 16.65
C VAL A 205 -8.02 4.83 16.81
N LYS A 206 -8.28 5.26 18.05
CA LYS A 206 -9.39 6.19 18.33
C LYS A 206 -9.13 7.59 17.80
N ALA A 207 -7.88 8.03 17.86
CA ALA A 207 -7.44 9.34 17.40
C ALA A 207 -6.02 9.25 16.84
N LEU A 208 -5.72 10.13 15.90
CA LEU A 208 -4.36 10.37 15.46
C LEU A 208 -3.70 11.32 16.47
N THR A 209 -2.58 10.92 17.07
CA THR A 209 -1.91 11.70 18.14
C THR A 209 -0.49 12.09 17.75
N GLU A 210 0.02 13.20 18.29
CA GLU A 210 1.38 13.68 17.98
C GLU A 210 2.44 12.65 18.43
N ASP A 211 2.16 11.90 19.50
CA ASP A 211 3.04 10.86 20.06
C ASP A 211 3.27 9.65 19.16
N SER A 212 2.29 9.32 18.30
CA SER A 212 2.41 8.22 17.34
C SER A 212 3.17 8.63 16.08
N PHE A 213 3.38 9.93 15.86
CA PHE A 213 3.98 10.42 14.64
C PHE A 213 5.53 10.37 14.70
N PRO A 214 6.21 9.79 13.68
CA PRO A 214 7.65 9.57 13.71
C PRO A 214 8.44 10.89 13.70
N MET A 215 8.94 11.30 14.86
CA MET A 215 9.66 12.57 15.06
C MET A 215 10.89 12.42 15.98
N PRO A 216 12.08 12.95 15.61
CA PRO A 216 12.41 13.46 14.28
C PRO A 216 12.26 12.35 13.21
N PRO A 217 11.85 12.67 11.98
CA PRO A 217 11.72 11.66 10.94
C PRO A 217 13.10 11.11 10.57
N ILE A 218 13.19 9.79 10.43
CA ILE A 218 14.39 9.14 9.87
C ILE A 218 14.61 9.67 8.46
N LEU A 219 15.81 10.18 8.20
CA LEU A 219 16.18 10.68 6.88
C LEU A 219 16.88 9.57 6.08
N PRO A 220 16.32 9.17 4.93
CA PRO A 220 16.87 8.11 4.10
C PRO A 220 18.27 8.41 3.57
N ILE A 221 19.02 7.36 3.28
CA ILE A 221 20.37 7.44 2.69
C ILE A 221 20.37 7.62 1.16
N CYS A 222 19.22 7.42 0.51
CA CYS A 222 19.03 7.66 -0.92
C CYS A 222 17.64 8.25 -1.20
N GLU A 223 17.47 8.80 -2.40
CA GLU A 223 16.20 9.33 -2.87
C GLU A 223 15.11 8.24 -2.83
N LEU A 224 13.98 8.56 -2.19
CA LEU A 224 12.81 7.70 -2.12
C LEU A 224 11.88 7.89 -3.32
N ILE A 225 10.98 6.93 -3.56
CA ILE A 225 9.88 7.10 -4.53
C ILE A 225 8.99 8.30 -4.17
N HIS A 226 8.82 8.54 -2.86
CA HIS A 226 8.16 9.73 -2.33
C HIS A 226 9.12 10.50 -1.41
N ASP A 227 10.14 11.13 -1.99
CA ASP A 227 11.15 11.88 -1.25
C ASP A 227 10.68 13.28 -0.81
N ARG A 228 9.88 13.29 0.26
CA ARG A 228 9.25 14.48 0.87
C ARG A 228 8.76 14.16 2.26
N LEU A 229 8.50 15.19 3.07
CA LEU A 229 7.96 15.02 4.42
C LEU A 229 6.49 14.58 4.37
N PRO A 230 6.13 13.33 4.73
CA PRO A 230 4.75 12.88 4.70
C PRO A 230 4.05 13.24 6.02
N ILE A 231 2.97 14.02 5.98
CA ILE A 231 2.16 14.37 7.14
C ILE A 231 0.75 13.82 6.97
N GLU A 232 0.40 12.77 7.72
CA GLU A 232 -0.97 12.24 7.75
C GLU A 232 -1.88 13.21 8.50
N ILE A 233 -2.77 13.87 7.75
CA ILE A 233 -3.73 14.84 8.30
C ILE A 233 -5.07 14.18 8.67
N ALA A 234 -5.39 13.07 8.00
CA ALA A 234 -6.61 12.32 8.22
C ALA A 234 -6.48 10.85 7.81
N ARG A 235 -7.16 9.96 8.53
CA ARG A 235 -7.25 8.53 8.25
C ARG A 235 -8.71 8.11 8.17
N GLY A 236 -9.02 7.25 7.20
CA GLY A 236 -10.39 6.89 6.84
C GLY A 236 -10.93 7.73 5.68
N CYS A 237 -12.03 7.25 5.11
CA CYS A 237 -12.71 7.84 3.95
C CYS A 237 -14.21 7.79 4.21
N LEU A 238 -14.91 8.92 4.02
CA LEU A 238 -16.36 8.99 4.25
C LEU A 238 -17.16 8.41 3.08
N TRP A 239 -16.50 8.23 1.93
CA TRP A 239 -17.11 7.72 0.72
C TRP A 239 -17.34 6.21 0.80
N GLY A 240 -18.33 5.73 0.06
CA GLY A 240 -18.70 4.31 0.00
C GLY A 240 -18.57 3.73 -1.40
N CYS A 241 -17.53 4.10 -2.15
CA CYS A 241 -17.28 3.57 -3.49
C CYS A 241 -17.21 2.04 -3.41
N ARG A 242 -18.11 1.32 -4.10
CA ARG A 242 -18.40 -0.11 -3.85
C ARG A 242 -17.23 -1.07 -4.08
N PHE A 243 -16.23 -0.64 -4.83
CA PHE A 243 -14.99 -1.39 -5.10
C PHE A 243 -13.87 -1.11 -4.10
N CYS A 244 -13.95 -0.02 -3.31
CA CYS A 244 -12.80 0.51 -2.58
C CYS A 244 -12.73 -0.05 -1.15
N GLN A 245 -11.87 -1.04 -0.92
CA GLN A 245 -11.65 -1.64 0.41
C GLN A 245 -11.35 -0.57 1.47
N ALA A 246 -10.47 0.38 1.17
CA ALA A 246 -10.12 1.45 2.09
C ALA A 246 -11.32 2.28 2.54
N GLY A 247 -12.32 2.46 1.66
CA GLY A 247 -13.57 3.17 1.95
C GLY A 247 -14.45 2.48 2.99
N PHE A 248 -14.32 1.16 3.16
CA PHE A 248 -15.10 0.38 4.13
C PHE A 248 -14.28 0.06 5.38
N VAL A 249 -13.07 -0.44 5.22
CA VAL A 249 -12.28 -0.99 6.33
C VAL A 249 -11.62 0.08 7.21
N ASN A 250 -11.41 1.31 6.71
CA ASN A 250 -10.73 2.38 7.49
C ASN A 250 -11.67 3.34 8.22
N ARG A 251 -12.99 3.09 8.24
CA ARG A 251 -13.95 3.91 8.99
C ARG A 251 -13.80 3.71 10.51
N PRO A 252 -14.04 4.75 11.33
CA PRO A 252 -14.48 6.11 10.97
C PRO A 252 -13.33 7.04 10.52
N LEU A 253 -13.70 8.21 9.94
CA LEU A 253 -12.74 9.28 9.64
C LEU A 253 -12.17 9.85 10.94
N ARG A 254 -10.85 9.96 11.01
CA ARG A 254 -10.09 10.52 12.12
C ARG A 254 -9.17 11.58 11.57
N THR A 255 -9.12 12.74 12.23
CA THR A 255 -8.38 13.90 11.74
C THR A 255 -7.42 14.42 12.82
N ARG A 256 -6.32 15.03 12.39
CA ARG A 256 -5.47 15.84 13.26
C ARG A 256 -5.97 17.28 13.32
N SER A 257 -5.61 18.00 14.38
CA SER A 257 -5.89 19.44 14.44
C SER A 257 -4.94 20.22 13.51
N PRO A 258 -5.35 21.38 12.97
CA PRO A 258 -4.43 22.23 12.21
C PRO A 258 -3.17 22.61 13.00
N ASP A 259 -3.29 22.92 14.29
CA ASP A 259 -2.14 23.30 15.12
C ASP A 259 -1.10 22.17 15.24
N GLU A 260 -1.56 20.94 15.41
CA GLU A 260 -0.70 19.76 15.44
C GLU A 260 0.00 19.53 14.10
N ILE A 261 -0.74 19.64 12.99
CA ILE A 261 -0.17 19.51 11.65
C ILE A 261 0.92 20.55 11.40
N LEU A 262 0.69 21.82 11.78
CA LEU A 262 1.70 22.86 11.66
C LEU A 262 2.95 22.55 12.48
N ARG A 263 2.80 22.17 13.77
CA ARG A 263 3.94 21.83 14.62
C ARG A 263 4.74 20.65 14.07
N LEU A 264 4.06 19.58 13.65
CA LEU A 264 4.69 18.42 13.04
C LEU A 264 5.45 18.79 11.77
N THR A 265 4.84 19.64 10.94
CA THR A 265 5.45 20.11 9.69
C THR A 265 6.70 20.95 9.95
N GLU A 266 6.62 21.97 10.82
CA GLU A 266 7.75 22.85 11.14
C GLU A 266 8.92 22.07 11.78
N ARG A 267 8.62 21.17 12.72
CA ARG A 267 9.62 20.29 13.35
C ARG A 267 10.25 19.33 12.33
N GLY A 268 9.43 18.72 11.47
CA GLY A 268 9.86 17.79 10.45
C GLY A 268 10.77 18.44 9.43
N VAL A 269 10.37 19.58 8.84
CA VAL A 269 11.18 20.36 7.90
C VAL A 269 12.51 20.76 8.54
N ARG A 270 12.49 21.31 9.75
CA ARG A 270 13.71 21.75 10.45
C ARG A 270 14.70 20.61 10.75
N SER A 271 14.20 19.40 11.00
CA SER A 271 15.03 18.24 11.36
C SER A 271 15.48 17.40 10.16
N THR A 272 14.92 17.61 8.97
CA THR A 272 15.19 16.79 7.78
C THR A 272 15.76 17.58 6.61
N GLY A 273 15.41 18.86 6.49
CA GLY A 273 15.78 19.68 5.32
C GLY A 273 14.96 19.40 4.07
N TRP A 274 13.88 18.61 4.14
CA TRP A 274 13.01 18.38 2.99
C TRP A 274 12.38 19.68 2.46
N GLU A 275 12.47 19.87 1.14
CA GLU A 275 11.94 21.04 0.44
C GLU A 275 10.47 20.90 0.03
N GLU A 276 9.85 19.75 0.33
CA GLU A 276 8.44 19.48 0.04
C GLU A 276 7.77 18.73 1.21
N VAL A 277 6.54 19.13 1.52
CA VAL A 277 5.65 18.49 2.51
C VAL A 277 4.46 17.88 1.77
N SER A 278 4.23 16.57 1.93
CA SER A 278 3.06 15.88 1.38
C SER A 278 2.00 15.68 2.45
N LEU A 279 0.81 16.24 2.25
CA LEU A 279 -0.34 15.92 3.10
C LEU A 279 -0.89 14.53 2.72
N LEU A 280 -1.12 13.66 3.69
CA LEU A 280 -1.66 12.32 3.47
C LEU A 280 -3.08 12.20 4.05
N ALA A 281 -4.01 11.78 3.19
CA ALA A 281 -5.38 11.41 3.51
C ALA A 281 -5.97 10.60 2.34
N TYR A 282 -6.95 9.72 2.61
CA TYR A 282 -7.66 9.00 1.53
C TYR A 282 -8.51 9.95 0.67
N SER A 283 -9.11 10.96 1.29
CA SER A 283 -9.79 12.07 0.61
C SER A 283 -9.45 13.36 1.35
N ILE A 284 -8.58 14.17 0.75
CA ILE A 284 -8.16 15.43 1.38
C ILE A 284 -9.32 16.43 1.52
N LEU A 285 -10.32 16.36 0.63
CA LEU A 285 -11.49 17.23 0.65
C LEU A 285 -12.43 16.91 1.82
N ASP A 286 -12.30 15.73 2.42
CA ASP A 286 -13.09 15.35 3.60
C ASP A 286 -12.49 15.94 4.88
N TYR A 287 -11.33 16.60 4.82
CA TYR A 287 -10.70 17.24 5.96
C TYR A 287 -11.42 18.57 6.30
N PRO A 288 -12.06 18.70 7.49
CA PRO A 288 -12.95 19.83 7.77
C PRO A 288 -12.31 21.21 7.77
N TYR A 289 -10.98 21.28 7.98
CA TYR A 289 -10.24 22.53 8.15
C TYR A 289 -9.26 22.80 7.00
N LEU A 290 -9.53 22.27 5.81
CA LEU A 290 -8.58 22.29 4.69
C LEU A 290 -8.14 23.71 4.31
N ASP A 291 -9.09 24.62 4.07
CA ASP A 291 -8.78 26.01 3.67
C ASP A 291 -7.88 26.71 4.71
N THR A 292 -8.27 26.61 5.99
CA THR A 292 -7.51 27.18 7.11
C THR A 292 -6.12 26.58 7.22
N LEU A 293 -6.01 25.25 7.06
CA LEU A 293 -4.74 24.54 7.14
C LEU A 293 -3.80 24.96 6.01
N LEU A 294 -4.29 25.00 4.77
CA LEU A 294 -3.50 25.38 3.61
C LEU A 294 -2.98 26.82 3.73
N GLY A 295 -3.82 27.76 4.15
CA GLY A 295 -3.40 29.14 4.39
C GLY A 295 -2.26 29.23 5.41
N ARG A 296 -2.45 28.59 6.57
CA ARG A 296 -1.44 28.61 7.64
C ARG A 296 -0.13 27.91 7.26
N LEU A 297 -0.19 26.78 6.55
CA LEU A 297 1.00 26.10 6.06
C LEU A 297 1.73 26.95 5.00
N THR A 298 0.98 27.61 4.10
CA THR A 298 1.58 28.52 3.11
C THR A 298 2.34 29.65 3.78
N ASP A 299 1.74 30.30 4.77
CA ASP A 299 2.35 31.42 5.49
C ASP A 299 3.61 31.00 6.26
N SER A 300 3.60 29.80 6.86
CA SER A 300 4.75 29.27 7.61
C SER A 300 5.89 28.78 6.69
N LEU A 301 5.56 28.11 5.59
CA LEU A 301 6.54 27.43 4.72
C LEU A 301 7.09 28.29 3.59
N SER A 302 6.32 29.26 3.09
CA SER A 302 6.73 30.13 1.98
C SER A 302 8.03 30.89 2.26
N ARG A 303 8.21 31.34 3.51
CA ARG A 303 9.44 32.03 3.97
C ARG A 303 10.68 31.14 3.96
N GLN A 304 10.49 29.82 4.00
CA GLN A 304 11.55 28.81 4.03
C GLN A 304 11.80 28.18 2.65
N GLY A 305 11.05 28.58 1.62
CA GLY A 305 11.14 27.99 0.28
C GLY A 305 10.59 26.57 0.17
N VAL A 306 9.82 26.10 1.16
CA VAL A 306 9.29 24.73 1.21
C VAL A 306 7.95 24.64 0.50
N GLY A 307 7.83 23.68 -0.42
CA GLY A 307 6.61 23.40 -1.18
C GLY A 307 5.62 22.52 -0.40
N ILE A 308 4.34 22.62 -0.77
CA ILE A 308 3.29 21.73 -0.28
C ILE A 308 2.79 20.90 -1.45
N SER A 309 2.97 19.58 -1.36
CA SER A 309 2.34 18.61 -2.23
C SER A 309 1.06 18.10 -1.59
N LEU A 310 0.02 18.01 -2.40
CA LEU A 310 -1.24 17.40 -2.00
C LEU A 310 -1.30 16.00 -2.63
N PRO A 311 -1.98 15.04 -1.97
CA PRO A 311 -2.24 13.76 -2.59
C PRO A 311 -3.17 13.97 -3.78
N SER A 312 -3.50 12.91 -4.51
CA SER A 312 -4.46 13.02 -5.63
C SER A 312 -5.79 13.59 -5.12
N ILE A 313 -6.00 14.89 -5.36
CA ILE A 313 -7.22 15.61 -5.01
C ILE A 313 -8.29 15.18 -6.00
N ARG A 314 -9.51 14.88 -5.55
CA ARG A 314 -10.65 14.60 -6.43
C ARG A 314 -11.12 15.90 -7.09
N GLY A 315 -10.51 16.24 -8.23
CA GLY A 315 -10.75 17.48 -8.95
C GLY A 315 -12.21 17.71 -9.33
N GLU A 316 -13.00 16.65 -9.44
CA GLU A 316 -14.44 16.70 -9.67
C GLU A 316 -15.24 17.39 -8.54
N PHE A 317 -14.76 17.37 -7.30
CA PHE A 317 -15.44 17.97 -6.14
C PHE A 317 -14.86 19.33 -5.73
N LEU A 318 -13.89 19.85 -6.48
CA LEU A 318 -13.27 21.13 -6.16
C LEU A 318 -14.19 22.31 -6.45
N THR A 319 -14.24 23.25 -5.51
CA THR A 319 -14.84 24.57 -5.74
C THR A 319 -13.85 25.47 -6.48
N GLU A 320 -14.35 26.47 -7.20
CA GLU A 320 -13.48 27.46 -7.85
C GLU A 320 -12.60 28.21 -6.83
N ARG A 321 -13.14 28.52 -5.65
CA ARG A 321 -12.39 29.15 -4.56
C ARG A 321 -11.21 28.29 -4.12
N LEU A 322 -11.43 27.00 -3.85
CA LEU A 322 -10.36 26.09 -3.45
C LEU A 322 -9.31 25.94 -4.56
N LEU A 323 -9.73 25.88 -5.83
CA LEU A 323 -8.79 25.92 -6.96
C LEU A 323 -7.98 27.22 -6.98
N GLN A 324 -8.55 28.38 -6.66
CA GLN A 324 -7.78 29.63 -6.58
C GLN A 324 -6.77 29.59 -5.43
N ASP A 325 -7.16 29.10 -4.25
CA ASP A 325 -6.28 29.00 -3.09
C ASP A 325 -5.12 28.02 -3.35
N LEU A 326 -5.42 26.85 -3.93
CA LEU A 326 -4.41 25.87 -4.36
C LEU A 326 -3.46 26.39 -5.44
N SER A 327 -3.90 27.36 -6.26
CA SER A 327 -3.08 27.89 -7.35
C SER A 327 -1.92 28.78 -6.85
N ARG A 328 -2.02 29.25 -5.59
CA ARG A 328 -1.01 30.02 -4.87
C ARG A 328 0.11 29.15 -4.31
N LEU A 329 -0.16 27.87 -4.09
CA LEU A 329 0.84 26.88 -3.71
C LEU A 329 1.70 26.50 -4.91
N ARG A 330 2.86 25.87 -4.66
CA ARG A 330 3.62 25.19 -5.71
C ARG A 330 2.69 24.16 -6.35
N ARG A 331 2.26 24.41 -7.59
CA ARG A 331 1.20 23.66 -8.26
C ARG A 331 1.62 22.19 -8.43
N SER A 332 1.10 21.32 -7.59
CA SER A 332 1.13 19.88 -7.79
C SER A 332 0.14 19.48 -8.89
N GLY A 333 0.31 18.27 -9.44
CA GLY A 333 -0.60 17.74 -10.44
C GLY A 333 -2.02 17.59 -9.88
N LEU A 334 -3.04 17.94 -10.66
CA LEU A 334 -4.44 17.76 -10.28
C LEU A 334 -4.96 16.45 -10.86
N THR A 335 -5.65 15.66 -10.04
CA THR A 335 -6.22 14.39 -10.44
C THR A 335 -7.74 14.48 -10.53
N PHE A 336 -8.34 13.74 -11.45
CA PHE A 336 -9.78 13.55 -11.55
C PHE A 336 -10.05 12.06 -11.58
N ALA A 337 -11.06 11.60 -10.87
CA ALA A 337 -11.35 10.17 -10.80
C ALA A 337 -12.80 9.91 -11.20
N PRO A 338 -13.20 10.10 -12.47
CA PRO A 338 -14.54 9.73 -12.93
C PRO A 338 -14.81 8.22 -12.76
N GLU A 339 -13.76 7.39 -12.73
CA GLU A 339 -13.77 5.92 -12.76
C GLU A 339 -14.35 5.34 -14.06
N THR A 340 -15.37 5.95 -14.64
CA THR A 340 -15.99 5.53 -15.91
C THR A 340 -16.58 6.72 -16.65
N GLY A 341 -16.68 6.60 -17.97
CA GLY A 341 -17.31 7.58 -18.83
C GLY A 341 -18.83 7.63 -18.70
N SER A 342 -19.50 6.55 -18.28
CA SER A 342 -20.96 6.52 -18.22
C SER A 342 -21.53 6.90 -16.86
N GLU A 343 -22.65 7.61 -16.86
CA GLU A 343 -23.37 7.97 -15.63
C GLU A 343 -23.97 6.73 -14.94
N ARG A 344 -24.45 5.76 -15.74
CA ARG A 344 -25.00 4.50 -15.23
C ARG A 344 -23.98 3.75 -14.40
N LEU A 345 -22.78 3.55 -14.93
CA LEU A 345 -21.72 2.79 -14.26
C LEU A 345 -21.15 3.58 -13.07
N ARG A 346 -21.09 4.92 -13.15
CA ARG A 346 -20.77 5.81 -12.01
C ARG A 346 -21.74 5.61 -10.83
N LYS A 347 -23.04 5.48 -11.10
CA LYS A 347 -24.05 5.16 -10.07
C LYS A 347 -23.87 3.76 -9.49
N ILE A 348 -23.56 2.76 -10.34
CA ILE A 348 -23.29 1.38 -9.90
C ILE A 348 -22.12 1.32 -8.92
N VAL A 349 -21.01 2.00 -9.22
CA VAL A 349 -19.83 2.03 -8.32
C VAL A 349 -20.01 2.93 -7.09
N ASN A 350 -21.18 3.57 -6.94
CA ASN A 350 -21.49 4.55 -5.90
C ASN A 350 -20.56 5.78 -5.93
N LYS A 351 -20.41 6.38 -7.12
CA LYS A 351 -19.67 7.61 -7.34
C LYS A 351 -20.46 8.57 -8.21
N ASP A 352 -21.40 9.26 -7.57
CA ASP A 352 -22.31 10.19 -8.25
C ASP A 352 -21.62 11.54 -8.52
N VAL A 353 -20.91 11.58 -9.65
CA VAL A 353 -20.20 12.77 -10.14
C VAL A 353 -20.82 13.18 -11.47
N ASP A 354 -21.26 14.45 -11.52
CA ASP A 354 -21.76 15.08 -12.73
C ASP A 354 -20.62 15.33 -13.75
N GLU A 355 -20.86 14.93 -14.99
CA GLU A 355 -19.88 15.07 -16.08
C GLU A 355 -19.63 16.54 -16.42
N ASP A 356 -20.66 17.38 -16.40
CA ASP A 356 -20.51 18.81 -16.67
C ASP A 356 -19.65 19.49 -15.59
N GLN A 357 -19.81 19.06 -14.33
CA GLN A 357 -18.96 19.51 -13.22
C GLN A 357 -17.48 19.17 -13.46
N ILE A 358 -17.17 17.97 -13.94
CA ILE A 358 -15.79 17.57 -14.30
C ILE A 358 -15.22 18.52 -15.36
N TYR A 359 -15.97 18.77 -16.43
CA TYR A 359 -15.51 19.65 -17.51
C TYR A 359 -15.38 21.11 -17.08
N ARG A 360 -16.28 21.61 -16.22
CA ARG A 360 -16.17 22.96 -15.65
C ARG A 360 -14.91 23.09 -14.80
N ASN A 361 -14.67 22.15 -13.89
CA ASN A 361 -13.49 22.17 -13.02
C ASN A 361 -12.19 22.02 -13.80
N LEU A 362 -12.18 21.17 -14.83
CA LEU A 362 -11.04 21.05 -15.73
C LEU A 362 -10.73 22.36 -16.47
N LYS A 363 -11.74 23.05 -17.02
CA LYS A 363 -11.57 24.36 -17.67
C LYS A 363 -11.04 25.40 -16.69
N THR A 364 -11.57 25.43 -15.46
CA THR A 364 -11.12 26.33 -14.41
C THR A 364 -9.67 26.05 -14.01
N ALA A 365 -9.29 24.79 -13.82
CA ALA A 365 -7.92 24.40 -13.53
C ALA A 365 -6.94 24.88 -14.62
N TYR A 366 -7.28 24.70 -15.89
CA TYR A 366 -6.45 25.22 -16.99
C TYR A 366 -6.37 26.75 -17.01
N ARG A 367 -7.48 27.45 -16.75
CA ARG A 367 -7.49 28.93 -16.66
C ARG A 367 -6.59 29.43 -15.53
N LEU A 368 -6.54 28.71 -14.41
CA LEU A 368 -5.67 29.00 -13.26
C LEU A 368 -4.22 28.51 -13.45
N GLY A 369 -3.91 27.93 -14.62
CA GLY A 369 -2.55 27.62 -15.04
C GLY A 369 -2.05 26.23 -14.63
N TRP A 370 -2.92 25.30 -14.24
CA TRP A 370 -2.53 23.89 -14.13
C TRP A 370 -2.19 23.30 -15.49
N ARG A 371 -1.09 22.55 -15.54
CA ARG A 371 -0.62 21.87 -16.76
C ARG A 371 -0.50 20.37 -16.61
N GLN A 372 -0.29 19.89 -15.38
CA GLN A 372 -0.23 18.48 -15.05
C GLN A 372 -1.59 18.02 -14.56
N ILE A 373 -2.38 17.43 -15.46
CA ILE A 373 -3.69 16.85 -15.13
C ILE A 373 -3.63 15.34 -15.32
N LYS A 374 -4.16 14.58 -14.35
CA LYS A 374 -4.30 13.12 -14.41
C LYS A 374 -5.78 12.73 -14.30
N PHE A 375 -6.21 11.73 -15.04
CA PHE A 375 -7.53 11.10 -14.91
C PHE A 375 -7.37 9.62 -14.58
N TYR A 376 -8.20 9.13 -13.65
CA TYR A 376 -8.34 7.71 -13.34
C TYR A 376 -9.64 7.15 -13.91
N PHE A 377 -9.51 6.05 -14.63
CA PHE A 377 -10.59 5.23 -15.15
C PHE A 377 -10.38 3.78 -14.73
N MET A 378 -11.45 3.01 -14.74
CA MET A 378 -11.46 1.59 -14.49
C MET A 378 -12.08 0.85 -15.66
N VAL A 379 -11.73 -0.43 -15.82
CA VAL A 379 -12.37 -1.37 -16.75
C VAL A 379 -12.68 -2.68 -16.02
N GLY A 380 -13.64 -3.46 -16.53
CA GLY A 380 -14.06 -4.71 -15.93
C GLY A 380 -14.98 -4.53 -14.74
N LEU A 381 -15.58 -3.34 -14.58
CA LEU A 381 -16.53 -3.07 -13.50
C LEU A 381 -17.81 -3.91 -13.64
N PRO A 382 -18.49 -4.24 -12.52
CA PRO A 382 -19.76 -4.94 -12.54
C PRO A 382 -20.82 -4.25 -13.41
N GLY A 383 -21.41 -5.00 -14.35
CA GLY A 383 -22.42 -4.49 -15.28
C GLY A 383 -21.90 -3.52 -16.35
N GLU A 384 -20.59 -3.50 -16.62
CA GLU A 384 -19.98 -2.72 -17.70
C GLU A 384 -20.30 -3.33 -19.08
N ASP A 385 -20.81 -2.49 -20.00
CA ASP A 385 -21.11 -2.83 -21.38
C ASP A 385 -20.32 -1.97 -22.39
N ASP A 386 -20.45 -2.28 -23.70
CA ASP A 386 -19.73 -1.58 -24.76
C ASP A 386 -20.07 -0.07 -24.82
N ASN A 387 -21.29 0.35 -24.46
CA ASN A 387 -21.65 1.76 -24.42
C ASN A 387 -20.88 2.50 -23.32
N ASP A 388 -20.52 1.83 -22.23
CA ASP A 388 -19.69 2.42 -21.17
C ASP A 388 -18.26 2.66 -21.66
N ILE A 389 -17.71 1.74 -22.45
CA ILE A 389 -16.40 1.89 -23.09
C ILE A 389 -16.42 3.04 -24.10
N GLU A 390 -17.46 3.12 -24.94
CA GLU A 390 -17.65 4.24 -25.86
C GLU A 390 -17.79 5.58 -25.13
N ALA A 391 -18.53 5.60 -24.01
CA ALA A 391 -18.66 6.79 -23.16
C ALA A 391 -17.30 7.20 -22.57
N ALA A 392 -16.47 6.26 -22.12
CA ALA A 392 -15.12 6.54 -21.64
C ALA A 392 -14.24 7.15 -22.75
N ILE A 393 -14.26 6.57 -23.96
CA ILE A 393 -13.56 7.10 -25.13
C ILE A 393 -14.02 8.53 -25.46
N LYS A 394 -15.33 8.79 -25.46
CA LYS A 394 -15.91 10.12 -25.71
C LYS A 394 -15.45 11.13 -24.67
N MET A 395 -15.49 10.74 -23.38
CA MET A 395 -15.05 11.59 -22.28
C MET A 395 -13.55 11.92 -22.40
N ILE A 396 -12.68 10.92 -22.61
CA ILE A 396 -11.23 11.11 -22.76
C ILE A 396 -10.92 12.06 -23.93
N ASN A 397 -11.59 11.89 -25.07
CA ASN A 397 -11.42 12.78 -26.23
C ASN A 397 -11.90 14.21 -25.96
N THR A 398 -12.93 14.37 -25.13
CA THR A 398 -13.48 15.67 -24.70
C THR A 398 -12.53 16.35 -23.72
N ILE A 399 -11.98 15.61 -22.76
CA ILE A 399 -10.91 16.06 -21.85
C ILE A 399 -9.70 16.55 -22.65
N GLY A 400 -9.24 15.76 -23.63
CA GLY A 400 -8.13 16.14 -24.51
C GLY A 400 -8.42 17.42 -25.30
N LYS A 401 -9.66 17.60 -25.80
CA LYS A 401 -10.11 18.82 -26.48
C LYS A 401 -10.06 20.04 -25.55
N ILE A 402 -10.50 19.90 -24.29
CA ILE A 402 -10.46 20.98 -23.28
C ILE A 402 -9.01 21.35 -22.96
N GLY A 403 -8.12 20.36 -22.81
CA GLY A 403 -6.70 20.57 -22.51
C GLY A 403 -5.89 21.21 -23.65
N LYS A 404 -6.41 21.20 -24.89
CA LYS A 404 -5.76 21.75 -26.09
C LYS A 404 -4.34 21.22 -26.27
N ARG A 405 -3.32 22.03 -25.97
CA ARG A 405 -1.89 21.68 -26.07
C ARG A 405 -1.29 21.21 -24.74
N SER A 406 -2.02 21.31 -23.64
CA SER A 406 -1.58 20.81 -22.34
C SER A 406 -1.73 19.30 -22.31
N GLY A 407 -0.69 18.60 -21.84
CA GLY A 407 -0.72 17.14 -21.70
C GLY A 407 -1.69 16.69 -20.60
N VAL A 408 -2.40 15.61 -20.86
CA VAL A 408 -3.25 14.93 -19.88
C VAL A 408 -2.78 13.49 -19.75
N LYS A 409 -2.56 13.03 -18.52
CA LYS A 409 -2.29 11.62 -18.26
C LYS A 409 -3.61 10.92 -17.97
N VAL A 410 -3.89 9.83 -18.66
CA VAL A 410 -5.03 8.95 -18.38
C VAL A 410 -4.47 7.64 -17.87
N ALA A 411 -4.91 7.22 -16.69
CA ALA A 411 -4.53 5.95 -16.09
C ALA A 411 -5.76 5.05 -15.99
N ILE A 412 -5.69 3.85 -16.55
CA ILE A 412 -6.75 2.84 -16.51
C ILE A 412 -6.33 1.72 -15.56
N SER A 413 -7.18 1.39 -14.59
CA SER A 413 -6.97 0.28 -13.68
C SER A 413 -8.03 -0.81 -13.90
N PRO A 414 -7.63 -2.07 -14.13
CA PRO A 414 -8.57 -3.19 -14.12
C PRO A 414 -9.26 -3.33 -12.75
N PHE A 415 -10.51 -3.74 -12.73
CA PHE A 415 -11.26 -3.99 -11.51
C PHE A 415 -10.72 -5.20 -10.76
N VAL A 416 -10.51 -5.03 -9.45
CA VAL A 416 -10.10 -6.10 -8.52
C VAL A 416 -11.12 -6.17 -7.39
N PRO A 417 -11.97 -7.21 -7.30
CA PRO A 417 -12.88 -7.37 -6.17
C PRO A 417 -12.07 -7.66 -4.90
N LYS A 418 -12.28 -6.83 -3.86
CA LYS A 418 -11.57 -6.94 -2.58
C LYS A 418 -12.49 -7.40 -1.46
N PRO A 419 -12.00 -8.17 -0.48
CA PRO A 419 -12.78 -8.61 0.67
C PRO A 419 -13.28 -7.41 1.50
N HIS A 420 -14.44 -7.55 2.12
CA HIS A 420 -15.15 -6.52 2.88
C HIS A 420 -15.54 -5.28 2.05
N THR A 421 -15.79 -5.47 0.76
CA THR A 421 -16.42 -4.46 -0.12
C THR A 421 -17.76 -4.96 -0.63
N PRO A 422 -18.73 -4.09 -0.98
CA PRO A 422 -19.95 -4.52 -1.64
C PRO A 422 -19.70 -5.32 -2.93
N PHE A 423 -18.63 -5.01 -3.67
CA PHE A 423 -18.24 -5.75 -4.87
C PHE A 423 -17.37 -6.98 -4.60
N GLN A 424 -17.20 -7.41 -3.35
CA GLN A 424 -16.51 -8.67 -3.07
C GLN A 424 -17.22 -9.86 -3.73
N TRP A 425 -18.54 -9.76 -3.91
CA TRP A 425 -19.42 -10.80 -4.47
C TRP A 425 -19.49 -10.83 -6.00
N GLU A 426 -18.90 -9.83 -6.66
CA GLU A 426 -18.96 -9.70 -8.11
C GLU A 426 -17.95 -10.62 -8.78
N PRO A 427 -18.20 -11.13 -10.00
CA PRO A 427 -17.27 -12.05 -10.65
C PRO A 427 -15.91 -11.39 -10.91
N ILE A 428 -14.84 -12.20 -10.86
CA ILE A 428 -13.51 -11.75 -11.30
C ILE A 428 -13.53 -11.61 -12.82
N PRO A 429 -13.27 -10.41 -13.36
CA PRO A 429 -13.22 -10.23 -14.81
C PRO A 429 -12.02 -10.96 -15.43
N ASP A 430 -12.23 -11.63 -16.57
CA ASP A 430 -11.14 -12.23 -17.36
C ASP A 430 -10.16 -11.13 -17.82
N TYR A 431 -8.86 -11.34 -17.57
CA TYR A 431 -7.81 -10.40 -17.98
C TYR A 431 -7.76 -10.16 -19.49
N ARG A 432 -8.18 -11.14 -20.31
CA ARG A 432 -8.25 -11.01 -21.77
C ARG A 432 -9.31 -10.00 -22.17
N VAL A 433 -10.48 -10.06 -21.56
CA VAL A 433 -11.58 -9.10 -21.77
C VAL A 433 -11.16 -7.70 -21.29
N MET A 434 -10.52 -7.60 -20.12
CA MET A 434 -10.00 -6.31 -19.63
C MET A 434 -8.95 -5.71 -20.57
N ARG A 435 -8.06 -6.56 -21.10
CA ARG A 435 -7.04 -6.18 -22.09
C ARG A 435 -7.66 -5.68 -23.40
N GLU A 436 -8.67 -6.39 -23.91
CA GLU A 436 -9.42 -5.97 -25.09
C GLU A 436 -10.08 -4.60 -24.89
N LYS A 437 -10.76 -4.39 -23.76
CA LYS A 437 -11.39 -3.10 -23.41
C LYS A 437 -10.37 -1.96 -23.30
N ILE A 438 -9.21 -2.20 -22.68
CA ILE A 438 -8.11 -1.22 -22.63
C ILE A 438 -7.63 -0.88 -24.04
N GLU A 439 -7.50 -1.88 -24.91
CA GLU A 439 -7.06 -1.68 -26.29
C GLU A 439 -8.10 -0.91 -27.12
N GLN A 440 -9.39 -1.20 -26.94
CA GLN A 440 -10.48 -0.42 -27.53
C GLN A 440 -10.40 1.06 -27.10
N ILE A 441 -10.19 1.32 -25.81
CA ILE A 441 -9.99 2.70 -25.31
C ILE A 441 -8.76 3.33 -25.96
N ARG A 442 -7.64 2.61 -26.01
CA ARG A 442 -6.38 3.08 -26.62
C ARG A 442 -6.58 3.47 -28.08
N GLN A 443 -7.25 2.64 -28.87
CA GLN A 443 -7.54 2.88 -30.29
C GLN A 443 -8.57 4.02 -30.49
N GLY A 444 -9.48 4.19 -29.54
CA GLY A 444 -10.48 5.27 -29.54
C GLY A 444 -9.92 6.66 -29.24
N ILE A 445 -8.70 6.78 -28.70
CA ILE A 445 -8.08 8.08 -28.39
C ILE A 445 -7.64 8.78 -29.68
N ARG A 446 -8.26 9.92 -30.00
CA ARG A 446 -7.98 10.75 -31.19
C ARG A 446 -7.14 11.99 -30.89
N ARG A 447 -6.65 12.12 -29.66
CA ARG A 447 -6.03 13.35 -29.13
C ARG A 447 -4.57 13.07 -28.78
N SER A 448 -3.64 13.72 -29.48
CA SER A 448 -2.19 13.54 -29.28
C SER A 448 -1.67 14.06 -27.95
N ASN A 449 -2.42 14.91 -27.25
CA ASN A 449 -2.08 15.41 -25.92
C ASN A 449 -2.51 14.46 -24.78
N ILE A 450 -3.15 13.32 -25.08
CA ILE A 450 -3.47 12.29 -24.09
C ILE A 450 -2.32 11.28 -24.03
N LYS A 451 -1.75 11.12 -22.84
CA LYS A 451 -0.81 10.05 -22.53
C LYS A 451 -1.52 8.98 -21.71
N LEU A 452 -1.78 7.83 -22.34
CA LEU A 452 -2.39 6.68 -21.67
C LEU A 452 -1.32 5.85 -20.93
N SER A 453 -1.69 5.40 -19.74
CA SER A 453 -1.02 4.34 -18.98
C SER A 453 -2.09 3.41 -18.44
N TYR A 454 -1.79 2.13 -18.23
CA TYR A 454 -2.73 1.20 -17.62
C TYR A 454 -1.99 0.22 -16.71
N HIS A 455 -2.70 -0.27 -15.70
CA HIS A 455 -2.22 -1.37 -14.86
C HIS A 455 -2.39 -2.69 -15.61
N ASN A 456 -1.45 -3.62 -15.41
CA ASN A 456 -1.40 -4.87 -16.16
C ASN A 456 -2.63 -5.75 -15.82
N PRO A 457 -3.50 -6.12 -16.79
CA PRO A 457 -4.69 -6.94 -16.54
C PRO A 457 -4.39 -8.29 -15.88
N GLU A 458 -3.31 -8.95 -16.28
CA GLU A 458 -2.90 -10.25 -15.75
C GLU A 458 -2.51 -10.15 -14.28
N VAL A 459 -1.81 -9.07 -13.90
CA VAL A 459 -1.45 -8.77 -12.50
C VAL A 459 -2.74 -8.61 -11.68
N SER A 460 -3.68 -7.78 -12.15
CA SER A 460 -4.96 -7.57 -11.47
C SER A 460 -5.82 -8.83 -11.37
N TYR A 461 -5.75 -9.72 -12.35
CA TYR A 461 -6.45 -11.01 -12.30
C TYR A 461 -5.90 -11.90 -11.19
N ILE A 462 -4.58 -12.05 -11.09
CA ILE A 462 -3.95 -12.80 -10.00
C ILE A 462 -4.23 -12.15 -8.63
N GLU A 463 -4.13 -10.82 -8.54
CA GLU A 463 -4.49 -10.09 -7.31
C GLU A 463 -5.93 -10.36 -6.89
N SER A 464 -6.85 -10.46 -7.84
CA SER A 464 -8.27 -10.74 -7.58
C SER A 464 -8.48 -12.14 -7.02
N ILE A 465 -7.78 -13.14 -7.58
CA ILE A 465 -7.85 -14.52 -7.11
C ILE A 465 -7.29 -14.62 -5.70
N ILE A 466 -6.11 -14.06 -5.44
CA ILE A 466 -5.49 -14.12 -4.11
C ILE A 466 -6.34 -13.35 -3.10
N ALA A 467 -6.80 -12.13 -3.41
CA ALA A 467 -7.59 -11.32 -2.49
C ALA A 467 -8.85 -12.04 -1.97
N ARG A 468 -9.41 -12.93 -2.78
CA ARG A 468 -10.64 -13.69 -2.48
C ARG A 468 -10.41 -15.20 -2.36
N GLY A 469 -9.15 -15.60 -2.23
CA GLY A 469 -8.77 -16.99 -2.20
C GLY A 469 -9.01 -17.64 -0.85
N ASP A 470 -8.94 -18.97 -0.87
CA ASP A 470 -8.92 -19.80 0.32
C ASP A 470 -7.49 -20.29 0.64
N ILE A 471 -7.36 -21.13 1.66
CA ILE A 471 -6.07 -21.65 2.12
C ILE A 471 -5.32 -22.49 1.08
N ARG A 472 -6.02 -23.04 0.06
CA ARG A 472 -5.38 -23.88 -0.97
C ARG A 472 -4.44 -23.08 -1.86
N LEU A 473 -4.68 -21.77 -2.01
CA LEU A 473 -3.79 -20.89 -2.77
C LEU A 473 -2.37 -20.77 -2.19
N ALA A 474 -2.16 -21.14 -0.92
CA ALA A 474 -0.82 -21.17 -0.36
C ALA A 474 0.11 -22.10 -1.17
N GLU A 475 -0.40 -23.24 -1.66
CA GLU A 475 0.40 -24.16 -2.47
C GLU A 475 0.84 -23.52 -3.80
N VAL A 476 -0.05 -22.77 -4.43
CA VAL A 476 0.23 -22.02 -5.68
C VAL A 476 1.25 -20.92 -5.42
N ILE A 477 1.06 -20.11 -4.37
CA ILE A 477 1.97 -19.02 -4.00
C ILE A 477 3.37 -19.55 -3.72
N GLU A 478 3.48 -20.66 -2.98
CA GLU A 478 4.76 -21.29 -2.69
C GLU A 478 5.41 -21.87 -3.96
N ALA A 479 4.64 -22.48 -4.86
CA ALA A 479 5.13 -22.98 -6.15
C ALA A 479 5.63 -21.85 -7.06
N VAL A 480 4.90 -20.73 -7.14
CA VAL A 480 5.34 -19.51 -7.86
C VAL A 480 6.67 -19.02 -7.31
N TYR A 481 6.81 -18.94 -5.99
CA TYR A 481 8.07 -18.54 -5.36
C TYR A 481 9.21 -19.51 -5.68
N LYS A 482 8.98 -20.84 -5.59
CA LYS A 482 9.97 -21.88 -5.93
C LYS A 482 10.40 -21.84 -7.39
N LYS A 483 9.51 -21.41 -8.29
CA LYS A 483 9.80 -21.14 -9.72
C LYS A 483 10.49 -19.79 -9.96
N GLY A 484 10.90 -19.09 -8.90
CA GLY A 484 11.64 -17.83 -8.98
C GLY A 484 10.76 -16.58 -9.10
N GLY A 485 9.46 -16.66 -8.79
CA GLY A 485 8.60 -15.49 -8.69
C GLY A 485 8.94 -14.67 -7.45
N VAL A 486 9.55 -13.51 -7.64
CA VAL A 486 9.93 -12.54 -6.60
C VAL A 486 9.78 -11.15 -7.19
N PHE A 487 9.33 -10.17 -6.39
CA PHE A 487 8.99 -8.83 -6.88
C PHE A 487 7.90 -8.84 -7.95
N GLU A 488 6.89 -9.70 -7.80
CA GLU A 488 5.81 -9.89 -8.79
C GLU A 488 4.94 -8.62 -9.04
N ASP A 489 5.01 -7.60 -8.19
CA ASP A 489 4.41 -6.27 -8.45
C ASP A 489 5.17 -5.48 -9.56
N TRP A 490 6.43 -5.83 -9.82
CA TRP A 490 7.26 -5.19 -10.83
C TRP A 490 7.01 -5.83 -12.19
N THR A 491 6.67 -5.01 -13.18
CA THR A 491 6.29 -5.47 -14.53
C THR A 491 7.38 -6.34 -15.18
N GLU A 492 8.65 -6.06 -14.91
CA GLU A 492 9.78 -6.83 -15.44
C GLU A 492 10.03 -8.18 -14.75
N GLN A 493 9.38 -8.45 -13.61
CA GLN A 493 9.52 -9.70 -12.86
C GLN A 493 8.28 -10.59 -12.96
N PHE A 494 7.10 -9.98 -13.08
CA PHE A 494 5.82 -10.68 -13.21
C PHE A 494 5.77 -11.61 -14.41
N SER A 495 5.26 -12.83 -14.21
CA SER A 495 5.03 -13.80 -15.29
C SER A 495 3.72 -14.56 -15.07
N ILE A 496 2.71 -14.29 -15.89
CA ILE A 496 1.43 -15.01 -15.85
C ILE A 496 1.59 -16.52 -16.09
N ASN A 497 2.53 -16.93 -16.95
CA ASN A 497 2.80 -18.35 -17.21
C ASN A 497 3.27 -19.07 -15.95
N ARG A 498 4.05 -18.39 -15.09
CA ARG A 498 4.51 -18.97 -13.82
C ARG A 498 3.33 -19.26 -12.88
N TRP A 499 2.34 -18.37 -12.87
CA TRP A 499 1.10 -18.56 -12.11
C TRP A 499 0.26 -19.70 -12.67
N ILE A 500 0.03 -19.73 -13.99
CA ILE A 500 -0.74 -20.80 -14.64
C ILE A 500 -0.11 -22.17 -14.38
N GLU A 501 1.20 -22.32 -14.58
CA GLU A 501 1.90 -23.57 -14.28
C GLU A 501 1.78 -23.98 -12.80
N ALA A 502 1.83 -23.01 -11.88
CA ALA A 502 1.67 -23.27 -10.46
C ALA A 502 0.24 -23.68 -10.08
N PHE A 503 -0.78 -23.16 -10.77
CA PHE A 503 -2.16 -23.62 -10.63
C PHE A 503 -2.31 -25.06 -11.13
N ASP A 504 -1.80 -25.35 -12.33
CA ASP A 504 -1.84 -26.68 -12.94
C ASP A 504 -1.12 -27.73 -12.08
N GLU A 505 0.07 -27.43 -11.56
CA GLU A 505 0.85 -28.34 -10.70
C GLU A 505 0.18 -28.68 -9.37
N ASN A 506 -0.76 -27.86 -8.91
CA ASN A 506 -1.48 -28.04 -7.65
C ASN A 506 -2.94 -28.48 -7.85
N ASP A 507 -3.32 -28.87 -9.08
CA ASP A 507 -4.67 -29.30 -9.43
C ASP A 507 -5.75 -28.26 -9.02
N LEU A 508 -5.44 -26.97 -9.13
CA LEU A 508 -6.32 -25.86 -8.80
C LEU A 508 -6.72 -25.09 -10.04
N ASP A 509 -8.02 -24.99 -10.28
CA ASP A 509 -8.58 -24.17 -11.35
C ASP A 509 -8.69 -22.69 -10.87
N PRO A 510 -7.98 -21.73 -11.51
CA PRO A 510 -8.14 -20.31 -11.24
C PRO A 510 -9.60 -19.84 -11.31
N ASP A 511 -10.38 -20.41 -12.23
CA ASP A 511 -11.76 -20.00 -12.47
C ASP A 511 -12.72 -20.46 -11.37
N SER A 512 -12.32 -21.43 -10.54
CA SER A 512 -13.07 -21.83 -9.35
C SER A 512 -13.19 -20.71 -8.30
N TYR A 513 -12.39 -19.65 -8.42
CA TYR A 513 -12.43 -18.47 -7.56
C TYR A 513 -13.25 -17.31 -8.16
N GLN A 514 -13.94 -17.49 -9.30
CA GLN A 514 -14.72 -16.44 -9.95
C GLN A 514 -15.98 -16.02 -9.17
N GLU A 515 -16.69 -16.95 -8.54
CA GLU A 515 -17.93 -16.69 -7.80
C GLU A 515 -17.78 -17.06 -6.33
N ILE A 516 -18.41 -16.31 -5.43
CA ILE A 516 -18.41 -16.59 -3.99
C ILE A 516 -19.85 -16.74 -3.51
N SER A 517 -20.09 -17.74 -2.66
CA SER A 517 -21.38 -18.00 -1.99
C SER A 517 -21.78 -16.88 -1.03
N GLU A 518 -23.04 -16.79 -0.58
CA GLU A 518 -23.55 -15.74 0.33
C GLU A 518 -22.75 -15.54 1.65
N SER A 519 -21.98 -16.54 2.08
CA SER A 519 -21.01 -16.43 3.18
C SER A 519 -19.58 -16.55 2.64
N THR A 520 -18.67 -15.66 3.04
CA THR A 520 -17.27 -15.74 2.63
C THR A 520 -16.41 -16.53 3.62
N PRO A 521 -15.32 -17.15 3.15
CA PRO A 521 -14.32 -17.75 4.03
C PRO A 521 -13.67 -16.77 5.04
N TRP A 522 -13.67 -15.47 4.78
CA TRP A 522 -13.08 -14.43 5.64
C TRP A 522 -14.11 -13.69 6.53
N ASP A 523 -15.37 -14.15 6.58
CA ASP A 523 -16.43 -13.54 7.41
C ASP A 523 -16.14 -13.54 8.93
N PHE A 524 -15.10 -14.28 9.36
CA PHE A 524 -14.66 -14.25 10.75
C PHE A 524 -13.94 -12.94 11.12
N ILE A 525 -13.65 -12.03 10.18
CA ILE A 525 -12.95 -10.74 10.42
C ILE A 525 -13.92 -9.55 10.53
#